data_AF-E3QUY4-F1
#
_entry.id   AF-E3QUY4-F1
#
_cell.length_a   1.000
_cell.length_b   1.000
_cell.length_c   1.000
_cell.angle_alpha   90.00
_cell.angle_beta   90.00
_cell.angle_gamma   90.00
#
_symmetry.space_group_name_H-M   'P 1'
#
loop_
_entity.id
_entity.type
_entity.pdbx_description
1 polymer ?
#
loop_
_entity_poly.entity_id
_entity_poly.type
_entity_poly.pdbx_seq_one_letter_code
_entity_poly.pdbx_strand_id
1 'polypeptide(L)'
;MPVVSEDGKPNDTLWDCPEPRLVDYETDWYRIREIPNFTTCACCYETYLQATPLSASFERVIRPRGVCSFRKFRVIRFLIPQYLRTPDPQPLRDYMAKRIGIQDCYGVGGVKGTAGVKWFKPLDDRLNGFISCEACYEEVILGTAFHRHWAPYDKPQANDDLWACDICIPFIGRILISYSIARTWEDWIQATIKHMNLPICDKEKAVSVSSRKWVRLSGGRVPDIRLCERCYEEHLAHTPIGHEFELIPPRSGPNELDWMEVVSGHHLTQNSERWLCTMANNIPLIAVVSAAVGRKDVNAMIRAAEVIVANPPCSGRGISGGTWYTLAGGDVGDDFKICAACRAGLHPSAPRWIQQVHRLQEALEVGVWSRYSNRVRTFAGVPPCAGHNHVENRKWYGWEDGTICAECWVGFCRDAHPAASGARDGKWIEACETGDAGELVGFSRTRLEMYVQTVVQIRRLREVHEVQVLESIGAGNQSLTYSSPQNFRVSAGITDGYPHGNGTLGWHPTVEGVQSAAYMRDMSSLGGQAWNTLFQIEHLQNQWLLVE
;
A
#
# COMPACT_ATOMS: atom_id res chain seq x y z
N MET A 1 27.16 -10.75 -12.02
CA MET A 1 26.97 -10.17 -10.67
C MET A 1 27.61 -8.80 -10.68
N PRO A 2 27.01 -7.77 -10.06
CA PRO A 2 27.64 -6.45 -10.01
C PRO A 2 28.96 -6.57 -9.24
N VAL A 3 29.96 -5.81 -9.66
CA VAL A 3 31.13 -5.59 -8.81
C VAL A 3 30.67 -4.64 -7.71
N VAL A 4 30.75 -5.10 -6.47
CA VAL A 4 30.49 -4.28 -5.29
C VAL A 4 31.83 -4.10 -4.60
N SER A 5 32.29 -2.85 -4.49
CA SER A 5 33.46 -2.49 -3.71
C SER A 5 33.05 -1.77 -2.42
N GLU A 6 33.91 -1.81 -1.40
CA GLU A 6 33.68 -1.03 -0.18
C GLU A 6 33.64 0.47 -0.52
N ASP A 7 34.61 0.94 -1.28
CA ASP A 7 34.74 2.32 -1.77
C ASP A 7 35.12 2.32 -3.26
N GLY A 8 34.90 3.44 -3.96
CA GLY A 8 35.36 3.61 -5.34
C GLY A 8 34.41 4.39 -6.24
N LYS A 9 34.67 4.31 -7.55
CA LYS A 9 33.79 4.90 -8.56
C LYS A 9 32.53 4.03 -8.72
N PRO A 10 31.33 4.65 -8.79
CA PRO A 10 30.11 3.97 -9.21
C PRO A 10 30.29 3.15 -10.48
N ASN A 11 29.58 2.02 -10.58
CA ASN A 11 29.39 1.30 -11.83
C ASN A 11 28.82 2.26 -12.89
N ASP A 12 29.34 2.18 -14.11
CA ASP A 12 28.85 2.97 -15.24
C ASP A 12 27.38 2.64 -15.59
N THR A 13 26.92 1.43 -15.23
CA THR A 13 25.56 0.95 -15.50
C THR A 13 24.82 0.61 -14.23
N LEU A 14 23.59 1.13 -14.10
CA LEU A 14 22.65 0.71 -13.08
C LEU A 14 22.30 -0.78 -13.24
N TRP A 15 22.23 -1.49 -12.12
CA TRP A 15 21.93 -2.93 -12.09
C TRP A 15 20.54 -3.29 -12.66
N ASP A 16 19.52 -2.53 -12.31
CA ASP A 16 18.15 -2.68 -12.85
C ASP A 16 17.58 -1.29 -13.15
N CYS A 17 16.48 -1.26 -13.89
CA CYS A 17 15.74 -0.03 -14.11
C CYS A 17 15.08 0.41 -12.79
N PRO A 18 15.20 1.69 -12.40
CA PRO A 18 14.50 2.22 -11.24
C PRO A 18 12.97 2.31 -11.45
N GLU A 19 12.48 2.08 -12.67
CA GLU A 19 11.06 2.20 -13.03
C GLU A 19 10.51 3.61 -12.72
N PRO A 20 9.26 3.87 -12.24
CA PRO A 20 8.83 5.23 -11.96
C PRO A 20 9.45 5.81 -10.69
N ARG A 21 10.34 5.08 -9.99
CA ARG A 21 11.02 5.57 -8.80
C ARG A 21 11.91 6.76 -9.17
N LEU A 22 11.80 7.83 -8.38
CA LEU A 22 12.78 8.91 -8.42
C LEU A 22 14.11 8.40 -7.90
N VAL A 23 15.13 8.44 -8.76
CA VAL A 23 16.53 8.32 -8.37
C VAL A 23 16.98 9.70 -7.94
N ASP A 24 17.49 9.80 -6.71
CA ASP A 24 17.87 11.05 -6.03
C ASP A 24 19.38 11.18 -5.79
N TYR A 25 20.17 10.38 -6.50
CA TYR A 25 21.62 10.40 -6.49
C TYR A 25 22.18 10.52 -7.91
N GLU A 26 23.43 10.98 -7.99
CA GLU A 26 24.13 11.15 -9.25
C GLU A 26 24.39 9.80 -9.94
N THR A 27 23.92 9.71 -11.19
CA THR A 27 24.09 8.54 -12.06
C THR A 27 23.99 8.95 -13.53
N ASP A 28 24.36 8.04 -14.42
CA ASP A 28 24.22 8.21 -15.86
C ASP A 28 22.79 8.03 -16.36
N TRP A 29 22.40 8.96 -17.23
CA TRP A 29 21.15 8.98 -17.96
C TRP A 29 21.41 9.16 -19.45
N TYR A 30 20.47 8.71 -20.25
CA TYR A 30 20.48 8.86 -21.69
C TYR A 30 19.24 9.63 -22.13
N ARG A 31 19.41 10.55 -23.07
CA ARG A 31 18.30 11.34 -23.64
C ARG A 31 18.53 11.65 -25.10
N ILE A 32 17.46 11.97 -25.81
CA ILE A 32 17.53 12.57 -27.14
C ILE A 32 17.65 14.09 -26.97
N ARG A 33 18.56 14.74 -27.69
CA ARG A 33 18.81 16.20 -27.57
C ARG A 33 17.56 17.04 -27.79
N GLU A 34 16.74 16.65 -28.76
CA GLU A 34 15.50 17.34 -29.09
C GLU A 34 14.40 17.13 -28.03
N ILE A 35 14.55 16.13 -27.15
CA ILE A 35 13.56 15.74 -26.13
C ILE A 35 14.26 15.64 -24.75
N PRO A 36 14.81 16.76 -24.23
CA PRO A 36 15.78 16.72 -23.14
C PRO A 36 15.20 16.33 -21.77
N ASN A 37 13.87 16.34 -21.64
CA ASN A 37 13.13 15.98 -20.42
C ASN A 37 12.71 14.51 -20.39
N PHE A 38 12.81 13.79 -21.51
CA PHE A 38 12.58 12.34 -21.53
C PHE A 38 13.89 11.62 -21.20
N THR A 39 13.96 11.03 -20.02
CA THR A 39 15.18 10.38 -19.52
C THR A 39 15.07 8.85 -19.54
N THR A 40 16.12 8.20 -20.04
CA THR A 40 16.31 6.75 -20.04
C THR A 40 17.45 6.41 -19.09
N CYS A 41 17.26 5.47 -18.17
CA CYS A 41 18.35 5.03 -17.29
C CYS A 41 19.40 4.20 -18.05
N ALA A 42 20.64 4.17 -17.56
CA ALA A 42 21.73 3.39 -18.17
C ALA A 42 21.36 1.91 -18.42
N CYS A 43 20.70 1.26 -17.45
CA CYS A 43 20.22 -0.13 -17.59
C CYS A 43 19.31 -0.32 -18.82
N CYS A 44 18.32 0.56 -19.02
CA CYS A 44 17.42 0.47 -20.16
C CYS A 44 18.10 0.82 -21.48
N TYR A 45 19.03 1.76 -21.46
CA TYR A 45 19.81 2.10 -22.64
C TYR A 45 20.64 0.90 -23.11
N GLU A 46 21.41 0.26 -22.22
CA GLU A 46 22.21 -0.91 -22.58
C GLU A 46 21.36 -2.08 -23.02
N THR A 47 20.28 -2.35 -22.29
CA THR A 47 19.42 -3.51 -22.55
C THR A 47 18.66 -3.39 -23.88
N TYR A 48 18.18 -2.19 -24.24
CA TYR A 48 17.22 -2.03 -25.34
C TYR A 48 17.69 -1.14 -26.48
N LEU A 49 18.67 -0.25 -26.27
CA LEU A 49 19.05 0.78 -27.24
C LEU A 49 20.48 0.65 -27.76
N GLN A 50 21.44 0.26 -26.91
CA GLN A 50 22.88 0.27 -27.23
C GLN A 50 23.21 -0.56 -28.49
N ALA A 51 22.59 -1.73 -28.64
CA ALA A 51 22.79 -2.60 -29.79
C ALA A 51 21.97 -2.21 -31.04
N THR A 52 21.28 -1.07 -31.01
CA THR A 52 20.40 -0.61 -32.10
C THR A 52 20.97 0.64 -32.76
N PRO A 53 20.61 0.95 -34.03
CA PRO A 53 21.04 2.20 -34.66
C PRO A 53 20.48 3.47 -33.99
N LEU A 54 19.45 3.36 -33.14
CA LEU A 54 18.95 4.48 -32.33
C LEU A 54 19.96 4.97 -31.30
N SER A 55 20.91 4.14 -30.87
CA SER A 55 21.92 4.50 -29.87
C SER A 55 22.61 5.82 -30.19
N ALA A 56 22.92 6.07 -31.46
CA ALA A 56 23.56 7.31 -31.94
C ALA A 56 22.70 8.56 -31.76
N SER A 57 21.38 8.42 -31.60
CA SER A 57 20.46 9.54 -31.31
C SER A 57 20.41 9.93 -29.83
N PHE A 58 20.98 9.11 -28.94
CA PHE A 58 21.01 9.36 -27.51
C PHE A 58 22.36 9.92 -27.10
N GLU A 59 22.34 10.93 -26.24
CA GLU A 59 23.51 11.43 -25.54
C GLU A 59 23.49 10.98 -24.08
N ARG A 60 24.67 10.63 -23.56
CA ARG A 60 24.91 10.38 -22.14
C ARG A 60 24.96 11.71 -21.39
N VAL A 61 24.23 11.81 -20.29
CA VAL A 61 24.23 12.95 -19.38
C VAL A 61 24.27 12.47 -17.94
N ILE A 62 25.05 13.14 -17.10
CA ILE A 62 25.08 12.89 -15.66
C ILE A 62 24.05 13.81 -15.02
N ARG A 63 23.19 13.26 -14.15
CA ARG A 63 22.23 14.06 -13.38
C ARG A 63 22.18 13.60 -11.94
N PRO A 64 22.05 14.53 -10.97
CA PRO A 64 21.90 14.19 -9.55
C PRO A 64 20.53 13.60 -9.22
N ARG A 65 19.54 13.77 -10.11
CA ARG A 65 18.17 13.26 -9.94
C ARG A 65 17.56 12.89 -11.29
N GLY A 66 16.70 11.87 -11.33
CA GLY A 66 15.97 11.49 -12.54
C GLY A 66 14.98 10.33 -12.34
N VAL A 67 14.09 10.15 -13.32
CA VAL A 67 13.15 9.01 -13.39
C VAL A 67 13.35 8.34 -14.75
N CYS A 68 13.25 7.01 -14.81
CA CYS A 68 13.30 6.32 -16.09
C CYS A 68 11.91 6.32 -16.76
N SER A 69 11.74 7.12 -17.81
CA SER A 69 10.49 7.17 -18.59
C SER A 69 10.42 6.09 -19.67
N PHE A 70 11.50 5.33 -19.89
CA PHE A 70 11.64 4.43 -21.04
C PHE A 70 11.02 3.04 -20.85
N ARG A 71 11.13 2.43 -19.65
CA ARG A 71 10.70 1.04 -19.40
C ARG A 71 9.17 0.91 -19.27
N LYS A 72 8.45 1.25 -20.33
CA LYS A 72 6.99 1.13 -20.42
C LYS A 72 6.59 0.02 -21.36
N PHE A 73 5.46 -0.63 -21.10
CA PHE A 73 5.02 -1.81 -21.86
C PHE A 73 4.99 -1.53 -23.37
N ARG A 74 4.32 -0.45 -23.80
CA ARG A 74 4.25 -0.07 -25.21
C ARG A 74 5.62 0.20 -25.83
N VAL A 75 6.55 0.81 -25.10
CA VAL A 75 7.90 1.07 -25.62
C VAL A 75 8.63 -0.24 -25.88
N ILE A 76 8.72 -1.09 -24.86
CA ILE A 76 9.53 -2.32 -24.90
C ILE A 76 8.91 -3.40 -25.79
N ARG A 77 7.57 -3.50 -25.83
CA ARG A 77 6.87 -4.59 -26.52
C ARG A 77 6.34 -4.23 -27.90
N PHE A 78 6.20 -2.93 -28.20
CA PHE A 78 5.64 -2.48 -29.47
C PHE A 78 6.61 -1.56 -30.23
N LEU A 79 6.95 -0.40 -29.69
CA LEU A 79 7.69 0.64 -30.44
C LEU A 79 9.12 0.21 -30.80
N ILE A 80 9.87 -0.40 -29.85
CA ILE A 80 11.22 -0.90 -30.14
C ILE A 80 11.19 -2.08 -31.14
N PRO A 81 10.37 -3.14 -30.93
CA PRO A 81 10.24 -4.20 -31.93
C PRO A 81 9.71 -3.74 -33.30
N GLN A 82 8.89 -2.69 -33.36
CA GLN A 82 8.46 -2.07 -34.61
C GLN A 82 9.64 -1.42 -35.32
N TYR A 83 10.41 -0.58 -34.61
CA TYR A 83 11.60 0.07 -35.14
C TYR A 83 12.63 -0.95 -35.69
N LEU A 84 12.86 -2.05 -34.96
CA LEU A 84 13.80 -3.09 -35.39
C LEU A 84 13.35 -3.82 -36.67
N ARG A 85 12.05 -3.87 -36.94
CA ARG A 85 11.48 -4.46 -38.18
C ARG A 85 11.42 -3.46 -39.32
N THR A 86 11.11 -2.21 -39.01
CA THR A 86 10.97 -1.11 -39.97
C THR A 86 11.72 0.09 -39.39
N PRO A 87 12.94 0.40 -39.89
CA PRO A 87 13.85 1.40 -39.32
C PRO A 87 13.36 2.86 -39.38
N ASP A 88 12.22 3.14 -38.76
CA ASP A 88 11.62 4.46 -38.61
C ASP A 88 11.60 4.86 -37.13
N PRO A 89 12.44 5.81 -36.69
CA PRO A 89 12.50 6.25 -35.30
C PRO A 89 11.32 7.15 -34.90
N GLN A 90 10.52 7.65 -35.86
CA GLN A 90 9.54 8.69 -35.62
C GLN A 90 8.44 8.28 -34.62
N PRO A 91 7.83 7.08 -34.68
CA PRO A 91 6.81 6.69 -33.71
C PRO A 91 7.31 6.67 -32.26
N LEU A 92 8.58 6.31 -32.04
CA LEU A 92 9.20 6.34 -30.72
C LEU A 92 9.46 7.78 -30.26
N ARG A 93 9.95 8.65 -31.16
CA ARG A 93 10.17 10.07 -30.89
C ARG A 93 8.85 10.80 -30.57
N ASP A 94 7.79 10.51 -31.32
CA ASP A 94 6.45 11.06 -31.09
C ASP A 94 5.91 10.65 -29.72
N TYR A 95 6.07 9.37 -29.35
CA TYR A 95 5.73 8.90 -28.01
C TYR A 95 6.52 9.64 -26.93
N MET A 96 7.85 9.75 -27.08
CA MET A 96 8.71 10.42 -26.10
C MET A 96 8.33 11.89 -25.91
N ALA A 97 8.11 12.62 -27.00
CA ALA A 97 7.70 14.01 -26.97
C ALA A 97 6.31 14.19 -26.34
N LYS A 98 5.34 13.36 -26.74
CA LYS A 98 3.98 13.38 -26.19
C LYS A 98 3.97 13.06 -24.70
N ARG A 99 4.76 12.07 -24.28
CA ARG A 99 4.73 11.55 -22.91
C ARG A 99 5.13 12.58 -21.85
N ILE A 100 6.00 13.53 -22.20
CA ILE A 100 6.40 14.63 -21.30
C ILE A 100 5.20 15.51 -20.91
N GLY A 101 4.22 15.66 -21.81
CA GLY A 101 3.02 16.46 -21.56
C GLY A 101 1.90 15.70 -20.85
N ILE A 102 2.08 14.40 -20.56
CA ILE A 102 1.07 13.56 -19.90
C ILE A 102 1.42 13.44 -18.42
N GLN A 103 0.45 13.71 -17.55
CA GLN A 103 0.59 13.53 -16.10
C GLN A 103 0.74 12.05 -15.74
N ASP A 104 1.52 11.74 -14.71
CA ASP A 104 1.65 10.37 -14.21
C ASP A 104 0.33 9.83 -13.65
N CYS A 105 0.21 8.51 -13.60
CA CYS A 105 -0.96 7.87 -13.01
C CYS A 105 -0.98 8.07 -11.49
N TYR A 106 -2.08 8.58 -10.95
CA TYR A 106 -2.32 8.77 -9.51
C TYR A 106 -2.65 7.48 -8.75
N GLY A 107 -2.65 6.34 -9.45
CA GLY A 107 -2.90 5.04 -8.86
C GLY A 107 -4.36 4.84 -8.42
N VAL A 108 -4.55 3.85 -7.53
CA VAL A 108 -5.86 3.47 -6.97
C VAL A 108 -6.41 4.48 -5.96
N GLY A 109 -5.58 5.41 -5.47
CA GLY A 109 -6.00 6.50 -4.58
C GLY A 109 -6.76 7.62 -5.29
N GLY A 110 -6.65 7.67 -6.62
CA GLY A 110 -7.36 8.62 -7.46
C GLY A 110 -6.89 10.07 -7.34
N VAL A 111 -7.57 10.93 -8.07
CA VAL A 111 -7.27 12.36 -8.18
C VAL A 111 -8.55 13.15 -8.37
N LYS A 112 -8.58 14.40 -7.88
CA LYS A 112 -9.71 15.33 -8.07
C LYS A 112 -9.73 15.94 -9.47
N GLY A 113 -10.90 16.36 -9.95
CA GLY A 113 -11.07 16.97 -11.28
C GLY A 113 -10.23 18.23 -11.51
N THR A 114 -9.88 18.95 -10.43
CA THR A 114 -8.98 20.12 -10.48
C THR A 114 -7.60 19.82 -11.04
N ALA A 115 -7.16 18.56 -11.06
CA ALA A 115 -5.88 18.16 -11.66
C ALA A 115 -5.92 18.12 -13.20
N GLY A 116 -7.11 18.12 -13.83
CA GLY A 116 -7.24 18.16 -15.29
C GLY A 116 -6.72 16.90 -16.00
N VAL A 117 -6.81 15.74 -15.36
CA VAL A 117 -6.44 14.45 -15.98
C VAL A 117 -7.42 14.08 -17.07
N LYS A 118 -6.93 13.64 -18.23
CA LYS A 118 -7.77 13.08 -19.28
C LYS A 118 -8.04 11.60 -19.02
N TRP A 119 -9.28 11.20 -19.28
CA TRP A 119 -9.79 9.87 -19.00
C TRP A 119 -10.27 9.18 -20.28
N PHE A 120 -10.20 7.86 -20.27
CA PHE A 120 -10.60 6.97 -21.36
C PHE A 120 -11.45 5.84 -20.80
N LYS A 121 -12.45 5.37 -21.56
CA LYS A 121 -13.31 4.23 -21.20
C LYS A 121 -13.25 3.13 -22.25
N PRO A 122 -13.50 1.87 -21.85
CA PRO A 122 -13.86 0.84 -22.81
C PRO A 122 -15.18 1.20 -23.51
N LEU A 123 -15.35 0.75 -24.74
CA LEU A 123 -16.59 0.86 -25.51
C LEU A 123 -17.66 -0.18 -25.08
N ASP A 124 -17.33 -1.01 -24.09
CA ASP A 124 -18.21 -2.06 -23.59
C ASP A 124 -18.96 -1.57 -22.33
N ASP A 125 -20.28 -1.45 -22.43
CA ASP A 125 -21.12 -0.87 -21.38
C ASP A 125 -21.21 -1.75 -20.11
N ARG A 126 -20.77 -3.02 -20.16
CA ARG A 126 -20.73 -3.90 -18.97
C ARG A 126 -19.69 -3.45 -17.94
N LEU A 127 -18.72 -2.63 -18.34
CA LEU A 127 -17.72 -2.02 -17.47
C LEU A 127 -18.08 -0.55 -17.18
N ASN A 128 -19.34 -0.29 -16.82
CA ASN A 128 -19.75 1.06 -16.45
C ASN A 128 -18.99 1.57 -15.23
N GLY A 129 -18.44 2.78 -15.32
CA GLY A 129 -17.56 3.37 -14.31
C GLY A 129 -16.08 2.98 -14.43
N PHE A 130 -15.73 2.03 -15.30
CA PHE A 130 -14.34 1.67 -15.55
C PHE A 130 -13.63 2.76 -16.37
N ILE A 131 -12.47 3.21 -15.88
CA ILE A 131 -11.70 4.29 -16.52
C ILE A 131 -10.19 4.04 -16.52
N SER A 132 -9.53 4.56 -17.56
CA SER A 132 -8.08 4.70 -17.64
C SER A 132 -7.68 6.17 -17.67
N CYS A 133 -6.67 6.55 -16.90
CA CYS A 133 -6.00 7.84 -17.08
C CYS A 133 -5.20 7.85 -18.40
N GLU A 134 -4.86 9.05 -18.88
CA GLU A 134 -4.08 9.23 -20.12
C GLU A 134 -2.72 8.51 -20.09
N ALA A 135 -2.02 8.49 -18.94
CA ALA A 135 -0.75 7.77 -18.82
C ALA A 135 -0.91 6.26 -19.05
N CYS A 136 -1.85 5.61 -18.36
CA CYS A 136 -2.10 4.18 -18.53
C CYS A 136 -2.64 3.86 -19.93
N TYR A 137 -3.41 4.76 -20.53
CA TYR A 137 -3.86 4.64 -21.91
C TYR A 137 -2.68 4.64 -22.89
N GLU A 138 -1.77 5.62 -22.75
CA GLU A 138 -0.62 5.81 -23.62
C GLU A 138 0.44 4.70 -23.46
N GLU A 139 0.70 4.26 -22.23
CA GLU A 139 1.78 3.34 -21.88
C GLU A 139 1.40 1.85 -21.96
N VAL A 140 0.12 1.53 -21.71
CA VAL A 140 -0.39 0.16 -21.64
C VAL A 140 -1.38 -0.09 -22.77
N ILE A 141 -2.53 0.58 -22.78
CA ILE A 141 -3.66 0.25 -23.68
C ILE A 141 -3.22 0.35 -25.15
N LEU A 142 -2.61 1.46 -25.57
CA LEU A 142 -2.14 1.65 -26.95
C LEU A 142 -1.03 0.65 -27.36
N GLY A 143 -0.40 -0.04 -26.41
CA GLY A 143 0.53 -1.13 -26.68
C GLY A 143 -0.14 -2.49 -26.91
N THR A 144 -1.46 -2.60 -26.79
CA THR A 144 -2.21 -3.85 -26.90
C THR A 144 -3.07 -3.90 -28.17
N ALA A 145 -3.42 -5.10 -28.64
CA ALA A 145 -4.38 -5.28 -29.74
C ALA A 145 -5.80 -4.78 -29.40
N PHE A 146 -6.08 -4.54 -28.11
CA PHE A 146 -7.40 -4.13 -27.63
C PHE A 146 -7.63 -2.62 -27.64
N HIS A 147 -6.63 -1.79 -27.97
CA HIS A 147 -6.76 -0.33 -27.98
C HIS A 147 -7.95 0.21 -28.80
N ARG A 148 -8.35 -0.50 -29.86
CA ARG A 148 -9.52 -0.16 -30.70
C ARG A 148 -10.87 -0.24 -29.99
N HIS A 149 -10.92 -0.87 -28.82
CA HIS A 149 -12.13 -1.00 -28.00
C HIS A 149 -12.23 0.10 -26.93
N TRP A 150 -11.49 1.20 -27.10
CA TRP A 150 -11.43 2.30 -26.14
C TRP A 150 -11.72 3.64 -26.83
N ALA A 151 -12.30 4.56 -26.08
CA ALA A 151 -12.53 5.92 -26.51
C ALA A 151 -12.22 6.91 -25.37
N PRO A 152 -11.98 8.20 -25.69
CA PRO A 152 -11.98 9.26 -24.69
C PRO A 152 -13.26 9.23 -23.86
N TYR A 153 -13.16 9.59 -22.59
CA TYR A 153 -14.32 9.72 -21.73
C TYR A 153 -15.03 11.04 -22.05
N ASP A 154 -16.31 10.96 -22.41
CA ASP A 154 -17.03 12.11 -22.98
C ASP A 154 -17.35 13.20 -21.96
N LYS A 155 -17.39 12.86 -20.67
CA LYS A 155 -17.73 13.79 -19.59
C LYS A 155 -16.45 14.26 -18.88
N PRO A 156 -16.25 15.58 -18.70
CA PRO A 156 -15.18 16.04 -17.83
C PRO A 156 -15.45 15.58 -16.40
N GLN A 157 -14.39 15.24 -15.69
CA GLN A 157 -14.45 14.99 -14.26
C GLN A 157 -14.82 16.29 -13.54
N ALA A 158 -15.84 16.28 -12.69
CA ALA A 158 -16.19 17.45 -11.90
C ALA A 158 -15.06 17.78 -10.90
N ASN A 159 -14.90 19.07 -10.55
CA ASN A 159 -13.77 19.52 -9.73
C ASN A 159 -13.63 18.76 -8.40
N ASP A 160 -14.75 18.43 -7.76
CA ASP A 160 -14.79 17.73 -6.47
C ASP A 160 -14.83 16.21 -6.57
N ASP A 161 -15.06 15.66 -7.77
CA ASP A 161 -15.11 14.21 -7.98
C ASP A 161 -13.72 13.60 -7.83
N LEU A 162 -13.62 12.48 -7.11
CA LEU A 162 -12.40 11.69 -7.01
C LEU A 162 -12.49 10.48 -7.93
N TRP A 163 -11.66 10.44 -8.98
CA TRP A 163 -11.60 9.33 -9.94
C TRP A 163 -10.26 8.60 -9.83
N ALA A 164 -10.28 7.27 -9.91
CA ALA A 164 -9.09 6.42 -9.84
C ALA A 164 -8.95 5.58 -11.10
N CYS A 165 -7.71 5.30 -11.51
CA CYS A 165 -7.46 4.54 -12.74
C CYS A 165 -7.57 3.03 -12.48
N ASP A 166 -8.43 2.33 -13.21
CA ASP A 166 -8.57 0.88 -13.05
C ASP A 166 -7.45 0.08 -13.73
N ILE A 167 -6.85 0.62 -14.79
CA ILE A 167 -5.71 -0.01 -15.49
C ILE A 167 -4.47 -0.10 -14.60
N CYS A 168 -4.33 0.79 -13.62
CA CYS A 168 -3.19 0.76 -12.70
C CYS A 168 -3.28 -0.40 -11.69
N ILE A 169 -4.45 -1.06 -11.58
CA ILE A 169 -4.61 -2.26 -10.75
C ILE A 169 -3.74 -3.37 -11.37
N PRO A 170 -2.75 -3.91 -10.64
CA PRO A 170 -1.74 -4.80 -11.22
C PRO A 170 -2.32 -6.00 -11.97
N PHE A 171 -3.37 -6.63 -11.43
CA PHE A 171 -4.04 -7.74 -12.11
C PHE A 171 -4.66 -7.30 -13.44
N ILE A 172 -5.45 -6.23 -13.44
CA ILE A 172 -6.18 -5.74 -14.61
C ILE A 172 -5.22 -5.35 -15.74
N GLY A 173 -4.16 -4.60 -15.42
CA GLY A 173 -3.12 -4.25 -16.39
C GLY A 173 -2.40 -5.49 -16.95
N ARG A 174 -2.07 -6.47 -16.10
CA ARG A 174 -1.43 -7.74 -16.53
C ARG A 174 -2.33 -8.58 -17.44
N ILE A 175 -3.62 -8.74 -17.10
CA ILE A 175 -4.53 -9.50 -17.95
C ILE A 175 -4.82 -8.77 -19.26
N LEU A 176 -4.89 -7.43 -19.27
CA LEU A 176 -5.05 -6.66 -20.51
C LEU A 176 -3.90 -6.96 -21.48
N ILE A 177 -2.67 -6.91 -20.98
CA ILE A 177 -1.46 -7.23 -21.75
C ILE A 177 -1.49 -8.69 -22.22
N SER A 178 -1.60 -9.65 -21.31
CA SER A 178 -1.45 -11.06 -21.64
C SER A 178 -2.59 -11.57 -22.53
N TYR A 179 -3.83 -11.10 -22.32
CA TYR A 179 -4.98 -11.54 -23.10
C TYR A 179 -4.96 -10.91 -24.48
N SER A 180 -4.45 -9.70 -24.64
CA SER A 180 -4.28 -9.10 -25.97
C SER A 180 -3.36 -9.90 -26.91
N ILE A 181 -2.53 -10.78 -26.35
CA ILE A 181 -1.62 -11.67 -27.09
C ILE A 181 -2.23 -13.06 -27.29
N ALA A 182 -2.87 -13.61 -26.26
CA ALA A 182 -3.22 -15.04 -26.21
C ALA A 182 -4.72 -15.35 -26.14
N ARG A 183 -5.58 -14.34 -25.99
CA ARG A 183 -7.02 -14.48 -25.73
C ARG A 183 -7.84 -13.40 -26.45
N THR A 184 -9.14 -13.34 -26.18
CA THR A 184 -10.06 -12.40 -26.81
C THR A 184 -10.39 -11.20 -25.92
N TRP A 185 -10.97 -10.16 -26.50
CA TRP A 185 -11.51 -9.01 -25.75
C TRP A 185 -12.58 -9.46 -24.74
N GLU A 186 -13.44 -10.41 -25.14
CA GLU A 186 -14.49 -10.96 -24.27
C GLU A 186 -13.90 -11.65 -23.03
N ASP A 187 -12.83 -12.43 -23.19
CA ASP A 187 -12.15 -13.07 -22.06
C ASP A 187 -11.64 -12.02 -21.06
N TRP A 188 -11.14 -10.89 -21.56
CA TRP A 188 -10.65 -9.80 -20.72
C TRP A 188 -11.80 -9.10 -19.97
N ILE A 189 -12.93 -8.85 -20.65
CA ILE A 189 -14.13 -8.28 -20.02
C ILE A 189 -14.62 -9.19 -18.88
N GLN A 190 -14.79 -10.50 -19.14
CA GLN A 190 -15.26 -11.45 -18.13
C GLN A 190 -14.31 -11.55 -16.94
N ALA A 191 -12.99 -11.63 -17.19
CA ALA A 191 -12.00 -11.68 -16.12
C ALA A 191 -11.96 -10.38 -15.29
N THR A 192 -12.13 -9.23 -15.94
CA THR A 192 -12.17 -7.92 -15.26
C THR A 192 -13.42 -7.79 -14.39
N ILE A 193 -14.60 -8.11 -14.92
CA ILE A 193 -15.87 -8.11 -14.16
C ILE A 193 -15.77 -9.06 -12.96
N LYS A 194 -15.25 -10.27 -13.18
CA LYS A 194 -15.01 -11.23 -12.10
C LYS A 194 -14.14 -10.63 -11.00
N HIS A 195 -12.99 -10.06 -11.34
CA HIS A 195 -12.05 -9.48 -10.37
C HIS A 195 -12.67 -8.34 -9.58
N MET A 196 -13.37 -7.41 -10.25
CA MET A 196 -14.02 -6.27 -9.60
C MET A 196 -15.07 -6.71 -8.58
N ASN A 197 -15.74 -7.84 -8.83
CA ASN A 197 -16.74 -8.43 -7.92
C ASN A 197 -16.16 -9.37 -6.85
N LEU A 198 -14.84 -9.65 -6.86
CA LEU A 198 -14.25 -10.49 -5.82
C LEU A 198 -14.27 -9.79 -4.46
N PRO A 199 -14.58 -10.50 -3.36
CA PRO A 199 -14.53 -9.95 -2.01
C PRO A 199 -13.16 -9.36 -1.69
N ILE A 200 -13.15 -8.14 -1.15
CA ILE A 200 -11.93 -7.49 -0.68
C ILE A 200 -11.28 -8.38 0.39
N CYS A 201 -9.95 -8.46 0.36
CA CYS A 201 -9.17 -9.13 1.40
C CYS A 201 -9.01 -8.16 2.57
N ASP A 202 -9.73 -8.43 3.67
CA ASP A 202 -9.51 -7.74 4.94
C ASP A 202 -8.17 -8.24 5.50
N LYS A 203 -7.19 -7.33 5.55
CA LYS A 203 -5.79 -7.65 5.78
C LYS A 203 -5.48 -8.10 7.22
N GLU A 204 -6.47 -8.07 8.11
CA GLU A 204 -6.26 -8.40 9.53
C GLU A 204 -7.30 -9.40 10.07
N LYS A 205 -8.32 -9.73 9.28
CA LYS A 205 -9.46 -10.53 9.74
C LYS A 205 -9.50 -11.88 9.07
N ALA A 206 -9.46 -12.94 9.89
CA ALA A 206 -9.79 -14.28 9.41
C ALA A 206 -11.25 -14.32 8.97
N VAL A 207 -11.54 -14.91 7.80
CA VAL A 207 -12.87 -15.01 7.19
C VAL A 207 -13.27 -16.46 7.01
N SER A 208 -14.58 -16.73 6.91
CA SER A 208 -15.08 -18.09 6.66
C SER A 208 -14.45 -18.67 5.38
N VAL A 209 -14.03 -19.94 5.45
CA VAL A 209 -13.47 -20.67 4.29
C VAL A 209 -14.44 -20.68 3.11
N SER A 210 -15.75 -20.78 3.35
CA SER A 210 -16.77 -20.80 2.30
C SER A 210 -17.05 -19.42 1.68
N SER A 211 -16.57 -18.33 2.29
CA SER A 211 -16.85 -16.96 1.81
C SER A 211 -16.18 -16.63 0.48
N ARG A 212 -15.14 -17.38 0.09
CA ARG A 212 -14.33 -17.12 -1.09
C ARG A 212 -13.54 -18.36 -1.48
N LYS A 213 -13.01 -18.37 -2.70
CA LYS A 213 -12.05 -19.40 -3.12
C LYS A 213 -10.67 -19.12 -2.53
N TRP A 214 -9.94 -20.19 -2.30
CA TRP A 214 -8.60 -20.16 -1.73
C TRP A 214 -7.63 -20.90 -2.64
N VAL A 215 -6.39 -20.45 -2.60
CA VAL A 215 -5.30 -20.90 -3.45
C VAL A 215 -4.13 -21.27 -2.55
N ARG A 216 -3.46 -22.39 -2.86
CA ARG A 216 -2.24 -22.86 -2.19
C ARG A 216 -1.15 -23.11 -3.20
N LEU A 217 0.08 -23.30 -2.72
CA LEU A 217 1.15 -23.84 -3.55
C LEU A 217 0.86 -25.28 -3.96
N SER A 218 1.10 -25.59 -5.24
CA SER A 218 0.86 -26.91 -5.80
C SER A 218 1.70 -27.98 -5.09
N GLY A 219 1.11 -29.15 -4.91
CA GLY A 219 1.74 -30.27 -4.20
C GLY A 219 1.88 -30.08 -2.69
N GLY A 220 1.22 -29.08 -2.10
CA GLY A 220 1.25 -28.83 -0.66
C GLY A 220 2.58 -28.29 -0.14
N ARG A 221 3.43 -27.74 -1.02
CA ARG A 221 4.67 -27.06 -0.63
C ARG A 221 4.32 -25.88 0.27
N VAL A 222 4.91 -25.77 1.45
CA VAL A 222 4.57 -24.77 2.48
C VAL A 222 3.05 -24.72 2.80
N PRO A 223 2.52 -25.74 3.51
CA PRO A 223 1.07 -25.93 3.73
C PRO A 223 0.32 -24.74 4.36
N ASP A 224 1.05 -23.87 5.06
CA ASP A 224 0.51 -22.70 5.76
C ASP A 224 0.30 -21.48 4.84
N ILE A 225 0.75 -21.54 3.59
CA ILE A 225 0.43 -20.52 2.58
C ILE A 225 -0.97 -20.77 2.04
N ARG A 226 -1.89 -19.86 2.38
CA ARG A 226 -3.28 -19.85 1.93
C ARG A 226 -3.63 -18.45 1.44
N LEU A 227 -3.84 -18.32 0.15
CA LEU A 227 -4.15 -17.06 -0.50
C LEU A 227 -5.63 -17.03 -0.83
N CYS A 228 -6.33 -15.95 -0.50
CA CYS A 228 -7.67 -15.77 -1.07
C CYS A 228 -7.53 -15.48 -2.58
N GLU A 229 -8.56 -15.83 -3.35
CA GLU A 229 -8.57 -15.64 -4.81
C GLU A 229 -8.23 -14.19 -5.21
N ARG A 230 -8.71 -13.18 -4.46
CA ARG A 230 -8.39 -11.77 -4.70
C ARG A 230 -6.90 -11.47 -4.63
N CYS A 231 -6.23 -11.87 -3.54
CA CYS A 231 -4.79 -11.65 -3.37
C CYS A 231 -3.95 -12.49 -4.34
N TYR A 232 -4.42 -13.70 -4.68
CA TYR A 232 -3.77 -14.49 -5.72
C TYR A 232 -3.83 -13.77 -7.08
N GLU A 233 -4.99 -13.24 -7.48
CA GLU A 233 -5.12 -12.47 -8.71
C GLU A 233 -4.22 -11.23 -8.70
N GLU A 234 -4.25 -10.48 -7.60
CA GLU A 234 -3.51 -9.23 -7.45
C GLU A 234 -1.99 -9.41 -7.50
N HIS A 235 -1.44 -10.50 -6.95
CA HIS A 235 0.00 -10.67 -6.84
C HIS A 235 0.61 -11.72 -7.77
N LEU A 236 -0.11 -12.78 -8.12
CA LEU A 236 0.47 -14.00 -8.72
C LEU A 236 -0.17 -14.42 -10.04
N ALA A 237 -1.48 -14.25 -10.22
CA ALA A 237 -2.13 -14.66 -11.45
C ALA A 237 -1.53 -13.93 -12.66
N HIS A 238 -1.33 -14.68 -13.75
CA HIS A 238 -0.69 -14.19 -14.97
C HIS A 238 0.73 -13.63 -14.78
N THR A 239 1.44 -14.07 -13.74
CA THR A 239 2.89 -13.90 -13.59
C THR A 239 3.62 -15.19 -13.98
N PRO A 240 4.95 -15.15 -14.22
CA PRO A 240 5.73 -16.34 -14.57
C PRO A 240 5.62 -17.49 -13.56
N ILE A 241 5.36 -17.22 -12.29
CA ILE A 241 5.26 -18.25 -11.23
C ILE A 241 3.82 -18.57 -10.83
N GLY A 242 2.80 -17.94 -11.44
CA GLY A 242 1.41 -18.12 -11.04
C GLY A 242 0.90 -19.56 -11.20
N HIS A 243 1.45 -20.31 -12.16
CA HIS A 243 1.11 -21.71 -12.43
C HIS A 243 1.62 -22.69 -11.34
N GLU A 244 2.45 -22.24 -10.41
CA GLU A 244 2.95 -23.01 -9.27
C GLU A 244 1.93 -23.10 -8.13
N PHE A 245 0.75 -22.50 -8.32
CA PHE A 245 -0.34 -22.45 -7.36
C PHE A 245 -1.59 -23.15 -7.90
N GLU A 246 -2.35 -23.76 -7.00
CA GLU A 246 -3.58 -24.49 -7.30
C GLU A 246 -4.72 -24.06 -6.37
N LEU A 247 -5.95 -24.18 -6.87
CA LEU A 247 -7.14 -23.95 -6.05
C LEU A 247 -7.24 -25.03 -4.97
N ILE A 248 -7.54 -24.59 -3.75
CA ILE A 248 -7.90 -25.51 -2.66
C ILE A 248 -9.32 -26.01 -2.96
N PRO A 249 -9.53 -27.33 -3.14
CA PRO A 249 -10.86 -27.85 -3.39
C PRO A 249 -11.77 -27.55 -2.19
N PRO A 250 -13.06 -27.22 -2.42
CA PRO A 250 -14.02 -27.13 -1.33
C PRO A 250 -14.04 -28.49 -0.61
N ARG A 251 -14.10 -28.49 0.72
CA ARG A 251 -14.40 -29.73 1.45
C ARG A 251 -15.73 -30.27 0.91
N SER A 252 -15.71 -31.47 0.36
CA SER A 252 -16.92 -32.26 0.17
C SER A 252 -17.64 -32.34 1.51
N GLY A 253 -18.98 -32.31 1.46
CA GLY A 253 -19.87 -32.19 2.62
C GLY A 253 -19.63 -33.19 3.76
N PRO A 254 -20.42 -33.12 4.84
CA PRO A 254 -20.19 -33.84 6.09
C PRO A 254 -19.79 -35.29 5.84
N ASN A 255 -18.65 -35.71 6.40
CA ASN A 255 -18.25 -37.12 6.38
C ASN A 255 -19.37 -37.96 7.02
N GLU A 256 -19.39 -39.26 6.74
CA GLU A 256 -20.34 -40.24 7.32
C GLU A 256 -20.31 -40.32 8.87
N LEU A 257 -19.47 -39.51 9.54
CA LEU A 257 -19.42 -39.34 11.00
C LEU A 257 -20.23 -38.11 11.48
N ASP A 258 -20.48 -37.11 10.63
CA ASP A 258 -21.16 -35.85 10.99
C ASP A 258 -22.69 -36.04 11.14
N TRP A 259 -23.30 -36.99 10.44
CA TRP A 259 -24.76 -37.23 10.58
C TRP A 259 -25.12 -37.78 11.95
N MET A 260 -24.21 -38.49 12.62
CA MET A 260 -24.41 -38.97 13.99
C MET A 260 -24.43 -37.83 15.01
N GLU A 261 -23.68 -36.75 14.78
CA GLU A 261 -23.72 -35.56 15.64
C GLU A 261 -25.02 -34.75 15.45
N VAL A 262 -25.51 -34.66 14.21
CA VAL A 262 -26.79 -34.01 13.88
C VAL A 262 -27.99 -34.73 14.52
N VAL A 263 -27.97 -36.06 14.58
CA VAL A 263 -29.04 -36.86 15.22
C VAL A 263 -28.97 -36.80 16.76
N SER A 264 -27.80 -36.48 17.32
CA SER A 264 -27.58 -36.44 18.78
C SER A 264 -27.99 -35.11 19.45
N GLY A 265 -28.59 -34.16 18.71
CA GLY A 265 -29.17 -32.94 19.29
C GLY A 265 -28.15 -31.91 19.79
N HIS A 266 -26.86 -32.11 19.55
CA HIS A 266 -25.87 -31.05 19.75
C HIS A 266 -26.05 -30.02 18.63
N HIS A 267 -26.54 -28.82 18.99
CA HIS A 267 -26.54 -27.68 18.09
C HIS A 267 -25.12 -27.50 17.53
N LEU A 268 -24.98 -27.68 16.21
CA LEU A 268 -23.84 -27.18 15.45
C LEU A 268 -23.78 -25.67 15.70
N THR A 269 -23.00 -25.24 16.69
CA THR A 269 -22.26 -24.02 16.49
C THR A 269 -21.38 -24.34 15.29
N GLN A 270 -21.80 -23.93 14.09
CA GLN A 270 -20.90 -23.87 12.95
C GLN A 270 -19.77 -22.93 13.36
N ASN A 271 -18.75 -23.46 14.03
CA ASN A 271 -17.39 -22.96 13.99
C ASN A 271 -16.95 -23.17 12.54
N SER A 272 -17.52 -22.41 11.62
CA SER A 272 -17.09 -22.36 10.23
C SER A 272 -15.61 -22.03 10.30
N GLU A 273 -14.75 -22.98 9.92
CA GLU A 273 -13.31 -22.78 9.91
C GLU A 273 -13.02 -21.42 9.26
N ARG A 274 -12.20 -20.61 9.93
CA ARG A 274 -11.86 -19.26 9.47
C ARG A 274 -10.40 -19.23 9.08
N TRP A 275 -10.11 -18.75 7.88
CA TRP A 275 -8.74 -18.58 7.41
C TRP A 275 -8.39 -17.10 7.29
N LEU A 276 -7.17 -16.77 7.69
CA LEU A 276 -6.53 -15.50 7.37
C LEU A 276 -5.73 -15.70 6.08
N CYS A 277 -5.83 -14.77 5.14
CA CYS A 277 -5.02 -14.83 3.93
C CYS A 277 -3.55 -14.58 4.28
N THR A 278 -2.62 -15.40 3.81
CA THR A 278 -1.20 -15.25 4.16
C THR A 278 -0.57 -13.95 3.60
N MET A 279 -1.17 -13.37 2.55
CA MET A 279 -0.76 -12.05 2.01
C MET A 279 -1.39 -10.87 2.77
N ALA A 280 -2.30 -11.14 3.70
CA ALA A 280 -2.92 -10.15 4.57
C ALA A 280 -1.86 -9.57 5.51
N ASN A 281 -1.53 -8.29 5.32
CA ASN A 281 -0.54 -7.55 6.12
C ASN A 281 0.85 -8.23 6.25
N ASN A 282 1.24 -9.05 5.26
CA ASN A 282 2.51 -9.77 5.27
C ASN A 282 3.50 -9.16 4.26
N ILE A 283 4.04 -7.99 4.62
CA ILE A 283 5.00 -7.25 3.80
C ILE A 283 6.21 -8.11 3.37
N PRO A 284 6.84 -8.90 4.26
CA PRO A 284 7.94 -9.78 3.87
C PRO A 284 7.54 -10.75 2.75
N LEU A 285 6.36 -11.38 2.84
CA LEU A 285 5.89 -12.30 1.82
C LEU A 285 5.59 -11.59 0.49
N ILE A 286 4.94 -10.42 0.52
CA ILE A 286 4.61 -9.64 -0.69
C ILE A 286 5.86 -9.35 -1.52
N ALA A 287 6.95 -8.99 -0.85
CA ALA A 287 8.17 -8.62 -1.54
C ALA A 287 9.02 -9.80 -1.98
N VAL A 288 9.01 -10.90 -1.24
CA VAL A 288 9.56 -12.18 -1.72
C VAL A 288 8.82 -12.61 -3.00
N VAL A 289 7.50 -12.50 -3.02
CA VAL A 289 6.68 -12.78 -4.21
C VAL A 289 7.10 -11.86 -5.36
N SER A 290 7.23 -10.55 -5.12
CA SER A 290 7.69 -9.60 -6.13
C SER A 290 9.08 -9.96 -6.69
N ALA A 291 10.04 -10.27 -5.82
CA ALA A 291 11.39 -10.69 -6.21
C ALA A 291 11.39 -12.01 -7.00
N ALA A 292 10.59 -12.98 -6.57
CA ALA A 292 10.45 -14.28 -7.24
C ALA A 292 9.81 -14.15 -8.63
N VAL A 293 8.79 -13.28 -8.77
CA VAL A 293 8.19 -12.93 -10.06
C VAL A 293 9.23 -12.32 -11.01
N GLY A 294 10.03 -11.37 -10.51
CA GLY A 294 11.09 -10.73 -11.30
C GLY A 294 12.19 -11.71 -11.75
N ARG A 295 12.62 -12.58 -10.84
CA ARG A 295 13.67 -13.60 -11.10
C ARG A 295 13.17 -14.84 -11.82
N LYS A 296 11.84 -15.04 -11.87
CA LYS A 296 11.19 -16.27 -12.34
C LYS A 296 11.64 -17.51 -11.56
N ASP A 297 11.88 -17.35 -10.25
CA ASP A 297 12.37 -18.41 -9.36
C ASP A 297 11.41 -18.61 -8.18
N VAL A 298 10.52 -19.60 -8.30
CA VAL A 298 9.60 -19.97 -7.22
C VAL A 298 10.32 -20.56 -6.01
N ASN A 299 11.48 -21.20 -6.18
CA ASN A 299 12.19 -21.83 -5.07
C ASN A 299 12.79 -20.78 -4.13
N ALA A 300 13.21 -19.62 -4.66
CA ALA A 300 13.57 -18.48 -3.83
C ALA A 300 12.40 -18.01 -2.95
N MET A 301 11.18 -18.04 -3.49
CA MET A 301 9.98 -17.72 -2.72
C MET A 301 9.72 -18.74 -1.62
N ILE A 302 9.76 -20.03 -1.96
CA ILE A 302 9.47 -21.14 -1.05
C ILE A 302 10.39 -21.09 0.17
N ARG A 303 11.72 -20.98 -0.03
CA ARG A 303 12.70 -20.93 1.06
C ARG A 303 12.44 -19.78 2.04
N ALA A 304 12.11 -18.59 1.54
CA ALA A 304 11.82 -17.45 2.39
C ALA A 304 10.44 -17.59 3.06
N ALA A 305 9.44 -18.11 2.33
CA ALA A 305 8.10 -18.27 2.84
C ALA A 305 8.01 -19.29 3.98
N GLU A 306 8.78 -20.38 3.95
CA GLU A 306 8.89 -21.35 5.05
C GLU A 306 9.28 -20.66 6.36
N VAL A 307 10.24 -19.73 6.32
CA VAL A 307 10.65 -18.95 7.49
C VAL A 307 9.58 -17.94 7.87
N ILE A 308 8.98 -17.25 6.90
CA ILE A 308 7.98 -16.20 7.14
C ILE A 308 6.73 -16.76 7.83
N VAL A 309 6.16 -17.85 7.32
CA VAL A 309 4.91 -18.41 7.85
C VAL A 309 5.09 -19.12 9.19
N ALA A 310 6.31 -19.58 9.50
CA ALA A 310 6.66 -20.15 10.79
C ALA A 310 6.78 -19.10 11.91
N ASN A 311 6.72 -17.80 11.58
CA ASN A 311 6.84 -16.70 12.54
C ASN A 311 5.51 -15.94 12.70
N PRO A 312 5.25 -15.35 13.88
CA PRO A 312 4.03 -14.57 14.11
C PRO A 312 3.88 -13.42 13.11
N PRO A 313 2.66 -13.13 12.62
CA PRO A 313 2.41 -12.00 11.73
C PRO A 313 2.66 -10.67 12.46
N CYS A 314 3.10 -9.66 11.71
CA CYS A 314 3.29 -8.31 12.24
C CYS A 314 1.94 -7.66 12.58
N SER A 315 1.86 -7.04 13.75
CA SER A 315 0.79 -6.09 14.09
C SER A 315 1.28 -4.65 13.89
N GLY A 316 0.37 -3.66 13.96
CA GLY A 316 0.75 -2.25 13.98
C GLY A 316 1.68 -1.85 15.14
N ARG A 317 1.84 -2.72 16.16
CA ARG A 317 2.77 -2.56 17.29
C ARG A 317 4.04 -3.43 17.17
N GLY A 318 4.25 -4.10 16.02
CA GLY A 318 5.33 -5.05 15.80
C GLY A 318 4.94 -6.50 16.13
N ILE A 319 5.93 -7.34 16.45
CA ILE A 319 5.74 -8.75 16.83
C ILE A 319 6.13 -8.98 18.30
N SER A 320 5.43 -9.89 18.97
CA SER A 320 5.77 -10.39 20.31
C SER A 320 6.26 -11.83 20.24
N GLY A 321 7.35 -12.15 20.94
CA GLY A 321 7.85 -13.53 21.07
C GLY A 321 8.55 -14.12 19.82
N GLY A 322 8.96 -13.29 18.86
CA GLY A 322 9.67 -13.75 17.66
C GLY A 322 11.18 -13.87 17.83
N THR A 323 11.83 -14.58 16.90
CA THR A 323 13.30 -14.64 16.81
C THR A 323 13.85 -13.35 16.22
N TRP A 324 14.82 -12.75 16.89
CA TRP A 324 15.47 -11.51 16.50
C TRP A 324 16.89 -11.76 16.03
N TYR A 325 17.28 -11.10 14.94
CA TYR A 325 18.63 -11.10 14.39
C TYR A 325 19.22 -9.70 14.48
N THR A 326 20.54 -9.63 14.60
CA THR A 326 21.34 -8.41 14.49
C THR A 326 22.46 -8.62 13.46
N LEU A 327 23.20 -7.57 13.14
CA LEU A 327 24.36 -7.63 12.23
C LEU A 327 25.55 -8.26 12.95
N ALA A 328 26.23 -9.19 12.28
CA ALA A 328 27.47 -9.77 12.79
C ALA A 328 28.66 -8.87 12.40
N GLY A 329 29.36 -8.34 13.41
CA GLY A 329 30.54 -7.47 13.22
C GLY A 329 30.19 -6.00 12.97
N GLY A 330 30.58 -5.14 13.92
CA GLY A 330 30.37 -3.69 13.91
C GLY A 330 29.85 -3.17 15.25
N ASP A 331 30.13 -1.91 15.57
CA ASP A 331 29.68 -1.22 16.81
C ASP A 331 28.18 -0.89 16.82
N VAL A 332 27.33 -1.70 16.17
CA VAL A 332 25.90 -1.42 15.97
C VAL A 332 25.04 -1.80 17.19
N GLY A 333 25.66 -2.41 18.21
CA GLY A 333 25.03 -2.71 19.51
C GLY A 333 23.75 -3.55 19.44
N ASP A 334 23.07 -3.68 20.58
CA ASP A 334 21.75 -4.34 20.72
C ASP A 334 20.58 -3.51 20.14
N ASP A 335 20.86 -2.34 19.57
CA ASP A 335 19.86 -1.36 19.11
C ASP A 335 19.22 -1.73 17.77
N PHE A 336 19.88 -2.60 16.99
CA PHE A 336 19.38 -3.08 15.72
C PHE A 336 18.85 -4.50 15.85
N LYS A 337 17.54 -4.67 15.63
CA LYS A 337 16.90 -5.98 15.63
C LYS A 337 15.97 -6.11 14.43
N ILE A 338 16.06 -7.25 13.77
CA ILE A 338 15.12 -7.64 12.72
C ILE A 338 14.54 -9.01 13.03
N CYS A 339 13.22 -9.17 12.87
CA CYS A 339 12.60 -10.47 13.07
C CYS A 339 12.96 -11.47 11.96
N ALA A 340 12.84 -12.77 12.25
CA ALA A 340 13.11 -13.81 11.26
C ALA A 340 12.34 -13.66 9.94
N ALA A 341 11.03 -13.33 10.01
CA ALA A 341 10.19 -13.14 8.83
C ALA A 341 10.67 -11.99 7.95
N CYS A 342 10.97 -10.84 8.55
CA CYS A 342 11.59 -9.73 7.84
C CYS A 342 12.97 -10.18 7.31
N ARG A 343 13.89 -10.68 8.14
CA ARG A 343 15.22 -11.10 7.66
C ARG A 343 15.15 -12.06 6.45
N ALA A 344 14.17 -12.95 6.45
CA ALA A 344 13.91 -13.86 5.34
C ALA A 344 13.28 -13.18 4.11
N GLY A 345 12.39 -12.21 4.30
CA GLY A 345 11.64 -11.60 3.19
C GLY A 345 12.11 -10.23 2.72
N LEU A 346 12.38 -9.32 3.65
CA LEU A 346 12.81 -7.95 3.45
C LEU A 346 13.25 -7.42 4.81
N HIS A 347 14.11 -6.42 4.88
CA HIS A 347 14.53 -5.85 6.15
C HIS A 347 13.66 -4.69 6.84
N PRO A 348 12.29 -4.62 6.88
CA PRO A 348 11.48 -3.45 7.32
C PRO A 348 11.51 -2.88 8.72
N SER A 349 12.01 -3.59 9.72
CA SER A 349 11.72 -3.23 11.11
C SER A 349 12.78 -2.32 11.75
N ALA A 350 13.80 -1.92 10.99
CA ALA A 350 14.75 -0.91 11.45
C ALA A 350 14.08 0.47 11.43
N PRO A 351 14.26 1.30 12.47
CA PRO A 351 14.04 2.73 12.30
C PRO A 351 14.81 3.20 11.06
N ARG A 352 14.19 4.06 10.26
CA ARG A 352 14.74 4.53 8.98
C ARG A 352 14.75 3.49 7.86
N TRP A 353 14.02 2.38 8.00
CA TRP A 353 13.98 1.31 6.99
C TRP A 353 13.86 1.81 5.56
N ILE A 354 12.87 2.65 5.27
CA ILE A 354 12.65 3.15 3.90
C ILE A 354 13.91 3.87 3.40
N GLN A 355 14.51 4.72 4.23
CA GLN A 355 15.75 5.43 3.88
C GLN A 355 16.94 4.48 3.75
N GLN A 356 17.03 3.44 4.59
CA GLN A 356 18.08 2.42 4.53
C GLN A 356 17.93 1.52 3.31
N VAL A 357 16.71 1.17 2.88
CA VAL A 357 16.45 0.48 1.63
C VAL A 357 16.85 1.33 0.46
N HIS A 358 16.51 2.61 0.45
CA HIS A 358 16.90 3.49 -0.65
C HIS A 358 18.42 3.59 -0.76
N ARG A 359 19.14 3.68 0.35
CA ARG A 359 20.62 3.72 0.35
C ARG A 359 21.27 2.36 0.08
N LEU A 360 20.67 1.27 0.53
CA LEU A 360 21.09 -0.08 0.17
C LEU A 360 20.88 -0.34 -1.32
N GLN A 361 19.72 0.05 -1.84
CA GLN A 361 19.38 -0.05 -3.26
C GLN A 361 20.34 0.79 -4.09
N GLU A 362 20.63 2.04 -3.68
CA GLU A 362 21.65 2.87 -4.30
C GLU A 362 23.01 2.16 -4.28
N ALA A 363 23.48 1.67 -3.13
CA ALA A 363 24.76 0.96 -3.02
C ALA A 363 24.85 -0.28 -3.92
N LEU A 364 23.75 -1.01 -4.09
CA LEU A 364 23.65 -2.16 -5.00
C LEU A 364 23.60 -1.74 -6.47
N GLU A 365 22.87 -0.67 -6.78
CA GLU A 365 22.71 -0.16 -8.15
C GLU A 365 23.99 0.51 -8.66
N VAL A 366 24.72 1.21 -7.79
CA VAL A 366 25.99 1.87 -8.11
C VAL A 366 27.21 1.01 -7.81
N GLY A 367 27.07 -0.10 -7.08
CA GLY A 367 28.20 -0.97 -6.70
C GLY A 367 29.16 -0.41 -5.66
N VAL A 368 28.78 0.65 -4.92
CA VAL A 368 29.64 1.28 -3.89
C VAL A 368 29.00 1.11 -2.51
N TRP A 369 29.50 0.18 -1.72
CA TRP A 369 28.92 -0.19 -0.43
C TRP A 369 28.99 0.92 0.61
N SER A 370 30.02 1.77 0.57
CA SER A 370 30.18 2.88 1.52
C SER A 370 29.07 3.91 1.48
N ARG A 371 28.33 4.03 0.36
CA ARG A 371 27.12 4.87 0.31
C ARG A 371 26.05 4.41 1.30
N TYR A 372 25.92 3.10 1.49
CA TYR A 372 25.05 2.51 2.50
C TYR A 372 25.72 2.50 3.87
N SER A 373 26.96 1.98 3.99
CA SER A 373 27.60 1.79 5.29
C SER A 373 27.93 3.12 6.00
N ASN A 374 28.29 4.20 5.27
CA ASN A 374 28.46 5.54 5.84
C ASN A 374 27.15 6.12 6.38
N ARG A 375 26.02 5.90 5.70
CA ARG A 375 24.70 6.32 6.17
C ARG A 375 24.32 5.56 7.44
N VAL A 376 24.51 4.24 7.46
CA VAL A 376 24.28 3.42 8.65
C VAL A 376 25.13 3.92 9.83
N ARG A 377 26.43 4.15 9.61
CA ARG A 377 27.35 4.69 10.65
C ARG A 377 26.96 6.08 11.13
N THR A 378 26.53 6.97 10.23
CA THR A 378 26.09 8.34 10.57
C THR A 378 24.91 8.35 11.53
N PHE A 379 23.99 7.41 11.34
CA PHE A 379 22.76 7.29 12.10
C PHE A 379 22.87 6.27 13.25
N ALA A 380 24.02 5.60 13.38
CA ALA A 380 24.32 4.72 14.50
C ALA A 380 24.36 5.55 15.80
N GLY A 381 23.62 5.12 16.83
CA GLY A 381 23.50 5.85 18.08
C GLY A 381 22.61 7.11 18.03
N VAL A 382 21.98 7.44 16.89
CA VAL A 382 21.00 8.54 16.81
C VAL A 382 19.60 7.98 17.08
N PRO A 383 18.91 8.39 18.17
CA PRO A 383 17.58 7.88 18.49
C PRO A 383 16.54 8.21 17.39
N PRO A 384 15.55 7.34 17.15
CA PRO A 384 14.54 7.56 16.13
C PRO A 384 13.65 8.77 16.45
N CYS A 385 13.26 9.53 15.44
CA CYS A 385 12.36 10.68 15.56
C CYS A 385 11.02 10.22 16.12
N ALA A 386 10.59 10.85 17.22
CA ALA A 386 9.31 10.55 17.86
C ALA A 386 8.12 11.16 17.10
N GLY A 387 8.38 11.86 15.99
CA GLY A 387 7.39 12.58 15.20
C GLY A 387 6.69 13.62 16.04
N HIS A 388 5.36 13.49 16.13
CA HIS A 388 4.51 14.36 16.94
C HIS A 388 4.46 13.98 18.42
N ASN A 389 5.14 12.91 18.86
CA ASN A 389 5.17 12.53 20.27
C ASN A 389 6.22 13.35 21.03
N HIS A 390 5.81 13.88 22.18
CA HIS A 390 6.76 14.47 23.13
C HIS A 390 7.57 13.34 23.78
N VAL A 391 8.89 13.54 23.87
CA VAL A 391 9.81 12.58 24.47
C VAL A 391 10.78 13.31 25.39
N GLU A 392 10.76 12.94 26.65
CA GLU A 392 11.65 13.48 27.67
C GLU A 392 13.02 12.77 27.64
N ASN A 393 14.03 13.38 28.26
CA ASN A 393 15.38 12.80 28.40
C ASN A 393 16.09 12.51 27.07
N ARG A 394 15.86 13.35 26.06
CA ARG A 394 16.59 13.31 24.79
C ARG A 394 17.39 14.57 24.55
N LYS A 395 18.44 14.44 23.75
CA LYS A 395 19.18 15.59 23.24
C LYS A 395 18.36 16.27 22.14
N TRP A 396 18.02 17.53 22.38
CA TRP A 396 17.32 18.42 21.46
C TRP A 396 18.31 19.45 20.90
N TYR A 397 18.09 19.85 19.65
CA TYR A 397 18.93 20.79 18.90
C TYR A 397 18.05 21.95 18.44
N GLY A 398 18.59 23.17 18.36
CA GLY A 398 17.83 24.36 17.96
C GLY A 398 17.74 25.40 19.07
N TRP A 399 16.69 26.22 19.04
CA TRP A 399 16.47 27.34 19.96
C TRP A 399 15.43 27.00 21.03
N GLU A 400 15.34 27.84 22.06
CA GLU A 400 14.49 27.63 23.25
C GLU A 400 13.03 27.29 22.90
N ASP A 401 12.48 27.95 21.87
CA ASP A 401 11.10 27.77 21.39
C ASP A 401 11.02 27.03 20.03
N GLY A 402 12.13 26.43 19.58
CA GLY A 402 12.29 25.90 18.23
C GLY A 402 13.26 24.73 18.17
N THR A 403 12.98 23.68 18.94
CA THR A 403 13.84 22.50 19.03
C THR A 403 13.44 21.38 18.08
N ILE A 404 14.43 20.67 17.56
CA ILE A 404 14.31 19.46 16.76
C ILE A 404 15.10 18.31 17.40
N CYS A 405 14.69 17.07 17.17
CA CYS A 405 15.37 15.91 17.74
C CYS A 405 16.70 15.63 17.04
N ALA A 406 17.55 14.80 17.67
CA ALA A 406 18.85 14.39 17.10
C ALA A 406 18.77 13.83 15.68
N GLU A 407 17.70 13.07 15.35
CA GLU A 407 17.50 12.57 14.00
C GLU A 407 17.19 13.68 13.00
N CYS A 408 16.31 14.62 13.38
CA CYS A 408 16.02 15.76 12.51
C CYS A 408 17.27 16.63 12.30
N TRP A 409 18.07 16.83 13.34
CA TRP A 409 19.33 17.56 13.24
C TRP A 409 20.31 16.87 12.27
N VAL A 410 20.53 15.56 12.40
CA VAL A 410 21.45 14.82 11.52
C VAL A 410 20.90 14.69 10.10
N GLY A 411 19.59 14.46 9.95
CA GLY A 411 18.94 14.24 8.66
C GLY A 411 18.68 15.50 7.83
N PHE A 412 18.53 16.66 8.48
CA PHE A 412 18.17 17.91 7.81
C PHE A 412 19.20 19.02 7.97
N CYS A 413 19.88 19.13 9.11
CA CYS A 413 20.65 20.33 9.46
C CYS A 413 22.17 20.13 9.37
N ARG A 414 22.67 18.94 9.69
CA ARG A 414 24.11 18.65 9.71
C ARG A 414 24.68 18.45 8.31
N ASP A 415 23.97 17.68 7.49
CA ASP A 415 24.34 17.37 6.12
C ASP A 415 23.23 17.97 5.24
N ALA A 416 23.42 19.18 4.71
CA ALA A 416 22.41 19.89 3.91
C ALA A 416 22.01 19.09 2.65
N HIS A 417 21.06 18.16 2.78
CA HIS A 417 20.47 17.41 1.68
C HIS A 417 18.94 17.61 1.68
N PRO A 418 18.41 18.37 0.71
CA PRO A 418 16.98 18.70 0.64
C PRO A 418 16.20 17.52 0.04
N ALA A 419 15.67 16.65 0.90
CA ALA A 419 14.75 15.60 0.48
C ALA A 419 13.73 15.24 1.58
N ALA A 420 13.03 16.24 2.11
CA ALA A 420 11.64 16.10 2.53
C ALA A 420 10.96 17.46 2.28
N SER A 421 9.66 17.46 2.10
CA SER A 421 8.87 18.62 1.68
C SER A 421 7.82 18.94 2.75
N GLY A 422 7.97 20.10 3.41
CA GLY A 422 7.01 20.72 4.30
C GLY A 422 7.34 22.21 4.58
N ALA A 423 6.37 23.00 5.04
CA ALA A 423 6.52 24.45 5.22
C ALA A 423 7.61 24.88 6.21
N ARG A 424 8.00 24.00 7.16
CA ARG A 424 9.14 24.23 8.06
C ARG A 424 10.49 24.22 7.33
N ASP A 425 10.57 23.58 6.17
CA ASP A 425 11.83 23.44 5.42
C ASP A 425 12.25 24.80 4.85
N GLY A 426 11.30 25.59 4.35
CA GLY A 426 11.57 26.93 3.84
C GLY A 426 12.10 27.89 4.91
N LYS A 427 11.40 28.00 6.05
CA LYS A 427 11.80 28.90 7.15
C LYS A 427 13.08 28.46 7.86
N TRP A 428 13.35 27.15 7.92
CA TRP A 428 14.61 26.64 8.48
C TRP A 428 15.80 26.94 7.59
N ILE A 429 15.66 26.73 6.27
CA ILE A 429 16.70 27.08 5.29
C ILE A 429 16.98 28.59 5.35
N GLU A 430 15.93 29.40 5.34
CA GLU A 430 16.03 30.86 5.44
C GLU A 430 16.75 31.32 6.73
N ALA A 431 16.44 30.70 7.88
CA ALA A 431 17.12 31.00 9.13
C ALA A 431 18.61 30.61 9.12
N CYS A 432 18.96 29.50 8.47
CA CYS A 432 20.35 29.08 8.29
C CYS A 432 21.13 30.01 7.33
N GLU A 433 20.49 30.47 6.24
CA GLU A 433 21.11 31.35 5.24
C GLU A 433 21.31 32.78 5.75
N THR A 434 20.34 33.29 6.51
CA THR A 434 20.37 34.66 7.07
C THR A 434 21.12 34.73 8.40
N GLY A 435 21.27 33.60 9.10
CA GLY A 435 21.79 33.56 10.46
C GLY A 435 20.81 34.11 11.51
N ASP A 436 19.55 34.39 11.14
CA ASP A 436 18.51 34.90 12.02
C ASP A 436 17.32 33.92 12.10
N ALA A 437 17.02 33.45 13.31
CA ALA A 437 15.96 32.49 13.56
C ALA A 437 14.64 33.12 14.04
N GLY A 438 14.54 34.46 14.08
CA GLY A 438 13.39 35.16 14.66
C GLY A 438 12.03 34.73 14.08
N GLU A 439 11.93 34.64 12.75
CA GLU A 439 10.70 34.21 12.08
C GLU A 439 10.39 32.72 12.26
N LEU A 440 11.41 31.88 12.28
CA LEU A 440 11.28 30.44 12.49
C LEU A 440 10.80 30.14 13.91
N VAL A 441 11.34 30.87 14.90
CA VAL A 441 10.92 30.79 16.30
C VAL A 441 9.48 31.27 16.45
N GLY A 442 9.13 32.41 15.84
CA GLY A 442 7.75 32.92 15.84
C GLY A 442 6.77 31.92 15.24
N PHE A 443 7.10 31.32 14.10
CA PHE A 443 6.30 30.27 13.47
C PHE A 443 6.18 29.01 14.35
N SER A 444 7.28 28.58 14.97
CA SER A 444 7.31 27.40 15.86
C SER A 444 6.39 27.59 17.07
N ARG A 445 6.35 28.80 17.64
CA ARG A 445 5.49 29.14 18.79
C ARG A 445 4.00 29.05 18.42
N THR A 446 3.59 29.67 17.31
CA THR A 446 2.20 29.59 16.79
C THR A 446 1.78 28.15 16.51
N ARG A 447 2.68 27.35 15.92
CA ARG A 447 2.39 25.95 15.59
C ARG A 447 2.30 25.07 16.83
N LEU A 448 3.09 25.34 17.87
CA LEU A 448 3.00 24.65 19.16
C LEU A 448 1.66 24.95 19.86
N GLU A 449 1.22 26.20 19.86
CA GLU A 449 -0.10 26.58 20.39
C GLU A 449 -1.23 25.83 19.69
N MET A 450 -1.20 25.79 18.35
CA MET A 450 -2.17 25.05 17.55
C MET A 450 -2.09 23.53 17.80
N TYR A 451 -0.89 22.97 17.98
CA TYR A 451 -0.71 21.55 18.29
C TYR A 451 -1.41 21.16 19.62
N VAL A 452 -1.25 21.99 20.66
CA VAL A 452 -1.87 21.76 21.97
C VAL A 452 -3.39 21.85 21.88
N GLN A 453 -3.92 22.77 21.07
CA GLN A 453 -5.36 22.94 20.88
C GLN A 453 -5.98 21.85 19.99
N THR A 454 -5.22 21.29 19.05
CA THR A 454 -5.73 20.33 18.05
C THR A 454 -5.27 18.90 18.32
N VAL A 455 -4.00 18.57 18.05
CA VAL A 455 -3.47 17.20 18.05
C VAL A 455 -3.63 16.51 19.41
N VAL A 456 -3.40 17.23 20.51
CA VAL A 456 -3.60 16.66 21.86
C VAL A 456 -5.08 16.34 22.10
N GLN A 457 -5.99 17.22 21.69
CA GLN A 457 -7.43 17.00 21.83
C GLN A 457 -7.92 15.87 20.93
N ILE A 458 -7.43 15.77 19.69
CA ILE A 458 -7.73 14.67 18.77
C ILE A 458 -7.37 13.32 19.39
N ARG A 459 -6.20 13.21 20.04
CA ARG A 459 -5.79 11.96 20.70
C ARG A 459 -6.75 11.57 21.80
N ARG A 460 -7.07 12.51 22.69
CA ARG A 460 -8.05 12.29 23.76
C ARG A 460 -9.40 11.88 23.21
N LEU A 461 -9.90 12.56 22.19
CA LEU A 461 -11.20 12.26 21.58
C LEU A 461 -11.21 10.89 20.89
N ARG A 462 -10.08 10.42 20.35
CA ARG A 462 -9.98 9.05 19.80
C ARG A 462 -10.14 7.98 20.88
N GLU A 463 -9.55 8.17 22.05
CA GLU A 463 -9.74 7.28 23.19
C GLU A 463 -11.18 7.30 23.69
N VAL A 464 -11.79 8.49 23.80
CA VAL A 464 -13.21 8.64 24.16
C VAL A 464 -14.13 7.96 23.14
N HIS A 465 -13.86 8.14 21.85
CA HIS A 465 -14.61 7.51 20.77
C HIS A 465 -14.54 5.97 20.85
N GLU A 466 -13.36 5.41 21.12
CA GLU A 466 -13.19 3.97 21.28
C GLU A 466 -14.03 3.42 22.43
N VAL A 467 -14.04 4.11 23.58
CA VAL A 467 -14.88 3.74 24.73
C VAL A 467 -16.37 3.82 24.38
N GLN A 468 -16.82 4.90 23.73
CA GLN A 468 -18.23 5.08 23.33
C GLN A 468 -18.70 3.98 22.36
N VAL A 469 -17.84 3.58 21.42
CA VAL A 469 -18.14 2.47 20.49
C VAL A 469 -18.28 1.15 21.27
N LEU A 470 -17.37 0.86 22.19
CA LEU A 470 -17.43 -0.35 23.01
C LEU A 470 -18.69 -0.40 23.88
N GLU A 471 -19.07 0.73 24.49
CA GLU A 471 -20.32 0.85 25.26
C GLU A 471 -21.56 0.64 24.38
N SER A 472 -21.58 1.20 23.16
CA SER A 472 -22.69 0.99 22.23
C SER A 472 -22.86 -0.49 21.84
N ILE A 473 -21.75 -1.19 21.58
CA ILE A 473 -21.75 -2.62 21.27
C ILE A 473 -22.20 -3.44 22.49
N GLY A 474 -21.76 -3.05 23.69
CA GLY A 474 -22.22 -3.63 24.95
C GLY A 474 -23.74 -3.56 25.12
N ALA A 475 -24.33 -2.38 24.90
CA ALA A 475 -25.79 -2.20 24.93
C ALA A 475 -26.51 -3.03 23.86
N GLY A 476 -25.97 -3.12 22.64
CA GLY A 476 -26.51 -3.99 21.59
C GLY A 476 -26.54 -5.46 21.98
N ASN A 477 -25.46 -5.97 22.58
CA ASN A 477 -25.39 -7.35 23.07
C ASN A 477 -26.38 -7.61 24.21
N GLN A 478 -26.60 -6.64 25.10
CA GLN A 478 -27.62 -6.75 26.15
C GLN A 478 -29.03 -6.82 25.55
N SER A 479 -29.32 -5.98 24.55
CA SER A 479 -30.61 -6.00 23.85
C SER A 479 -30.94 -7.39 23.25
N LEU A 480 -29.97 -8.04 22.62
CA LEU A 480 -30.11 -9.40 22.07
C LEU A 480 -30.28 -10.47 23.16
N THR A 481 -29.64 -10.28 24.32
CA THR A 481 -29.76 -11.20 25.46
C THR A 481 -31.18 -11.23 26.00
N TYR A 482 -31.86 -10.08 26.07
CA TYR A 482 -33.24 -9.97 26.54
C TYR A 482 -34.30 -10.26 25.45
N SER A 483 -33.96 -10.11 24.16
CA SER A 483 -34.88 -10.44 23.06
C SER A 483 -35.17 -11.94 22.97
N SER A 484 -34.19 -12.79 23.34
CA SER A 484 -34.33 -14.25 23.24
C SER A 484 -35.38 -14.83 24.22
N PRO A 485 -35.36 -14.52 25.54
CA PRO A 485 -36.44 -14.89 26.45
C PRO A 485 -37.80 -14.32 26.07
N GLN A 486 -37.84 -13.10 25.55
CA GLN A 486 -39.07 -12.48 25.05
C GLN A 486 -39.71 -13.32 23.93
N ASN A 487 -38.94 -13.65 22.89
CA ASN A 487 -39.42 -14.46 21.77
C ASN A 487 -39.89 -15.85 22.22
N PHE A 488 -39.23 -16.43 23.22
CA PHE A 488 -39.65 -17.70 23.80
C PHE A 488 -40.99 -17.59 24.55
N ARG A 489 -41.16 -16.58 25.40
CA ARG A 489 -42.41 -16.38 26.16
C ARG A 489 -43.61 -16.11 25.25
N VAL A 490 -43.41 -15.30 24.21
CA VAL A 490 -44.44 -15.01 23.20
C VAL A 490 -44.80 -16.25 22.40
N SER A 491 -43.81 -17.03 21.93
CA SER A 491 -44.09 -18.23 21.12
C SER A 491 -44.68 -19.38 21.92
N ALA A 492 -44.32 -19.53 23.20
CA ALA A 492 -44.89 -20.52 24.11
C ALA A 492 -46.25 -20.10 24.71
N GLY A 493 -46.74 -18.89 24.43
CA GLY A 493 -48.02 -18.40 24.95
C GLY A 493 -48.07 -18.17 26.47
N ILE A 494 -46.91 -18.01 27.12
CA ILE A 494 -46.76 -17.86 28.58
C ILE A 494 -46.62 -16.40 29.02
N THR A 495 -47.23 -15.48 28.27
CA THR A 495 -47.28 -14.05 28.60
C THR A 495 -48.32 -13.79 29.69
N ASP A 496 -48.13 -12.75 30.51
CA ASP A 496 -49.06 -12.37 31.59
C ASP A 496 -50.32 -11.64 31.11
N GLY A 497 -50.47 -11.42 29.80
CA GLY A 497 -51.66 -10.86 29.16
C GLY A 497 -51.76 -9.33 29.21
N TYR A 498 -50.76 -8.64 29.77
CA TYR A 498 -50.70 -7.18 29.82
C TYR A 498 -49.59 -6.64 28.92
N PRO A 499 -49.80 -5.49 28.24
CA PRO A 499 -48.73 -4.79 27.55
C PRO A 499 -47.82 -4.08 28.56
N HIS A 500 -46.51 -4.28 28.42
CA HIS A 500 -45.46 -3.66 29.23
C HIS A 500 -44.77 -2.57 28.41
N GLY A 501 -44.50 -1.40 28.99
CA GLY A 501 -43.75 -0.34 28.29
C GLY A 501 -44.22 1.07 28.61
N ASN A 502 -43.84 2.01 27.74
CA ASN A 502 -44.23 3.42 27.82
C ASN A 502 -44.19 4.08 26.43
N GLY A 503 -44.59 5.34 26.34
CA GLY A 503 -44.61 6.09 25.08
C GLY A 503 -43.24 6.30 24.42
N THR A 504 -42.14 6.07 25.12
CA THR A 504 -40.77 6.23 24.60
C THR A 504 -40.17 4.92 24.07
N LEU A 505 -40.51 3.77 24.68
CA LEU A 505 -39.96 2.45 24.33
C LEU A 505 -40.91 1.59 23.49
N GLY A 506 -42.17 2.02 23.36
CA GLY A 506 -43.25 1.21 22.79
C GLY A 506 -43.83 0.22 23.81
N TRP A 507 -44.92 -0.44 23.41
CA TRP A 507 -45.60 -1.45 24.22
C TRP A 507 -45.21 -2.86 23.75
N HIS A 508 -44.84 -3.72 24.69
CA HIS A 508 -44.29 -5.05 24.47
C HIS A 508 -45.08 -6.11 25.26
N PRO A 509 -45.25 -7.33 24.73
CA PRO A 509 -45.95 -8.41 25.45
C PRO A 509 -45.29 -8.91 26.74
N THR A 510 -44.04 -8.54 27.04
CA THR A 510 -43.33 -8.94 28.27
C THR A 510 -42.39 -7.85 28.77
N VAL A 511 -41.96 -7.98 30.03
CA VAL A 511 -40.94 -7.13 30.65
C VAL A 511 -39.56 -7.27 30.00
N GLU A 512 -39.20 -8.47 29.51
CA GLU A 512 -37.94 -8.70 28.80
C GLU A 512 -37.92 -7.99 27.44
N GLY A 513 -39.08 -7.89 26.77
CA GLY A 513 -39.24 -7.07 25.56
C GLY A 513 -38.98 -5.59 25.81
N VAL A 514 -39.48 -5.05 26.93
CA VAL A 514 -39.20 -3.65 27.33
C VAL A 514 -37.73 -3.43 27.64
N GLN A 515 -37.07 -4.37 28.32
CA GLN A 515 -35.63 -4.30 28.62
C GLN A 515 -34.79 -4.36 27.34
N SER A 516 -35.13 -5.25 26.41
CA SER A 516 -34.48 -5.33 25.10
C SER A 516 -34.60 -4.01 24.33
N ALA A 517 -35.78 -3.40 24.31
CA ALA A 517 -36.03 -2.12 23.66
C ALA A 517 -35.28 -0.95 24.33
N ALA A 518 -35.17 -0.95 25.66
CA ALA A 518 -34.38 0.04 26.40
C ALA A 518 -32.91 0.00 26.00
N TYR A 519 -32.29 -1.19 26.00
CA TYR A 519 -30.90 -1.36 25.56
C TYR A 519 -30.67 -1.04 24.09
N MET A 520 -31.65 -1.30 23.21
CA MET A 520 -31.56 -0.93 21.79
C MET A 520 -31.56 0.59 21.60
N ARG A 521 -32.36 1.32 22.39
CA ARG A 521 -32.35 2.78 22.40
C ARG A 521 -31.01 3.32 22.92
N ASP A 522 -30.48 2.72 23.98
CA ASP A 522 -29.19 3.13 24.56
C ASP A 522 -28.05 2.88 23.56
N MET A 523 -28.05 1.76 22.83
CA MET A 523 -27.13 1.50 21.72
C MET A 523 -27.19 2.62 20.66
N SER A 524 -28.40 3.03 20.25
CA SER A 524 -28.57 4.11 19.26
C SER A 524 -28.09 5.46 19.78
N SER A 525 -28.35 5.77 21.06
CA SER A 525 -27.91 7.01 21.69
C SER A 525 -26.38 7.09 21.81
N LEU A 526 -25.75 6.02 22.33
CA LEU A 526 -24.29 5.91 22.46
C LEU A 526 -23.61 5.92 21.09
N GLY A 527 -24.20 5.24 20.10
CA GLY A 527 -23.76 5.31 18.71
C GLY A 527 -23.78 6.75 18.17
N GLY A 528 -24.85 7.52 18.45
CA GLY A 528 -24.94 8.93 18.08
C GLY A 528 -23.87 9.81 18.76
N GLN A 529 -23.54 9.54 20.02
CA GLN A 529 -22.44 10.23 20.72
C GLN A 529 -21.08 9.93 20.08
N ALA A 530 -20.83 8.66 19.74
CA ALA A 530 -19.61 8.25 19.05
C ALA A 530 -19.43 8.97 17.72
N TRP A 531 -20.51 9.16 16.95
CA TRP A 531 -20.51 9.94 15.72
C TRP A 531 -20.19 11.42 15.94
N ASN A 532 -20.78 12.04 16.96
CA ASN A 532 -20.48 13.43 17.30
C ASN A 532 -18.99 13.64 17.68
N THR A 533 -18.40 12.70 18.40
CA THR A 533 -16.97 12.71 18.73
C THR A 533 -16.10 12.64 17.47
N LEU A 534 -16.49 11.85 16.46
CA LEU A 534 -15.78 11.80 15.17
C LEU A 534 -15.82 13.13 14.42
N PHE A 535 -16.97 13.81 14.38
CA PHE A 535 -17.06 15.14 13.76
C PHE A 535 -16.17 16.17 14.44
N GLN A 536 -16.04 16.11 15.77
CA GLN A 536 -15.10 16.98 16.50
C GLN A 536 -13.65 16.68 16.14
N ILE A 537 -13.29 15.39 16.03
CA ILE A 537 -11.96 14.97 15.57
C ILE A 537 -11.66 15.54 14.19
N GLU A 538 -12.59 15.40 13.24
CA GLU A 538 -12.43 15.92 11.87
C GLU A 538 -12.27 17.44 11.85
N HIS A 539 -13.07 18.17 12.63
CA HIS A 539 -12.95 19.62 12.75
C HIS A 539 -11.55 20.06 13.22
N LEU A 540 -11.02 19.42 14.27
CA LEU A 540 -9.69 19.70 14.79
C LEU A 540 -8.58 19.30 13.81
N GLN A 541 -8.78 18.23 13.02
CA GLN A 541 -7.83 17.84 11.97
C GLN A 541 -7.74 18.90 10.87
N ASN A 542 -8.88 19.46 10.47
CA ASN A 542 -8.92 20.55 9.48
C ASN A 542 -8.22 21.82 10.00
N GLN A 543 -8.35 22.13 11.30
CA GLN A 543 -7.61 23.25 11.90
C GLN A 543 -6.09 23.02 11.89
N TRP A 544 -5.63 21.79 12.15
CA TRP A 544 -4.20 21.45 12.12
C TRP A 544 -3.61 21.57 10.70
N LEU A 545 -4.36 21.18 9.67
CA LEU A 545 -3.93 21.26 8.27
C LEU A 545 -3.67 22.70 7.79
N LEU A 546 -4.23 23.72 8.46
CA LEU A 546 -3.98 25.12 8.11
C LEU A 546 -2.58 25.62 8.54
N VAL A 547 -1.87 24.86 9.38
CA VAL A 547 -0.55 25.22 9.94
C VAL A 547 0.55 24.19 9.64
N GLU A 548 0.27 23.22 8.77
CA GLU A 548 1.26 22.35 8.11
C GLU A 548 1.69 22.93 6.77
#